data_AF-A0A2N3B4J8-F1
#
_entry.id   AF-A0A2N3B4J8-F1
#
_cell.length_a   1.000
_cell.length_b   1.000
_cell.length_c   1.000
_cell.angle_alpha   90.00
_cell.angle_beta   90.00
_cell.angle_gamma   90.00
#
_symmetry.space_group_name_H-M   'P 1'
#
loop_
_entity.id
_entity.type
_entity.pdbx_description
1 polymer ?
#
loop_
_entity_poly.entity_id
_entity_poly.type
_entity_poly.pdbx_seq_one_letter_code
_entity_poly.pdbx_strand_id
1 'polypeptide(L)'
;MASTQHPETARPRLSPEDRPVVIAAGFVVAILALGTVYTLWTQGSATLLSPTYLLQQLQVGSFLGIVAAGMMLVILLGHIDLSVPWAIAASAMTATAVGGPLAIPAGVAVGMTIGL
;
A
#
# COMPACT_ATOMS: atom_id res chain seq x y z
N MET A 1 -16.21 -53.11 15.82
CA MET A 1 -15.08 -52.30 16.31
C MET A 1 -15.07 -50.99 15.55
N ALA A 2 -15.64 -49.94 16.12
CA ALA A 2 -15.66 -48.61 15.52
C ALA A 2 -14.32 -47.93 15.81
N SER A 3 -13.49 -47.72 14.79
CA SER A 3 -12.31 -46.87 14.88
C SER A 3 -12.76 -45.41 14.82
N THR A 4 -12.74 -44.76 15.97
CA THR A 4 -12.89 -43.32 16.12
C THR A 4 -11.76 -42.61 15.39
N GLN A 5 -12.04 -41.98 14.26
CA GLN A 5 -11.09 -41.08 13.61
C GLN A 5 -11.06 -39.77 14.39
N HIS A 6 -9.89 -39.43 14.94
CA HIS A 6 -9.62 -38.13 15.52
C HIS A 6 -9.69 -37.07 14.40
N PRO A 7 -10.43 -35.96 14.58
CA PRO A 7 -10.28 -34.81 13.70
C PRO A 7 -8.89 -34.22 13.96
N GLU A 8 -7.94 -34.46 13.05
CA GLU A 8 -6.71 -33.69 13.01
C GLU A 8 -7.10 -32.22 12.81
N THR A 9 -6.97 -31.43 13.87
CA THR A 9 -7.05 -29.98 13.79
C THR A 9 -5.91 -29.52 12.88
N ALA A 10 -6.20 -29.38 11.59
CA ALA A 10 -5.30 -28.84 10.59
C ALA A 10 -4.97 -27.41 11.00
N ARG A 11 -3.89 -27.24 11.77
CA ARG A 11 -3.34 -25.91 12.04
C ARG A 11 -2.97 -25.33 10.68
N PRO A 12 -3.53 -24.18 10.26
CA PRO A 12 -3.14 -23.57 9.01
C PRO A 12 -1.64 -23.27 9.10
N ARG A 13 -0.84 -24.03 8.36
CA ARG A 13 0.59 -23.78 8.22
C ARG A 13 0.73 -22.70 7.16
N LEU A 14 1.23 -21.54 7.57
CA LEU A 14 1.54 -20.46 6.62
C LEU A 14 2.60 -20.94 5.64
N SER A 15 2.32 -20.86 4.35
CA SER A 15 3.31 -21.13 3.32
C SER A 15 4.40 -20.05 3.39
N PRO A 16 5.65 -20.34 2.99
CA PRO A 16 6.71 -19.33 2.94
C PRO A 16 6.33 -18.09 2.11
N GLU A 17 5.48 -18.27 1.10
CA GLU A 17 4.92 -17.23 0.24
C GLU A 17 3.90 -16.31 0.95
N ASP A 18 3.24 -16.79 2.01
CA ASP A 18 2.30 -15.98 2.81
C ASP A 18 3.01 -15.10 3.83
N ARG A 19 4.25 -15.44 4.21
CA ARG A 19 4.98 -14.73 5.26
C ARG A 19 5.14 -13.23 4.98
N PRO A 20 5.53 -12.78 3.78
CA PRO A 20 5.62 -11.36 3.47
C PRO A 20 4.26 -10.65 3.60
N VAL A 21 3.18 -11.32 3.19
CA VAL A 21 1.81 -10.77 3.26
C VAL A 21 1.39 -10.60 4.73
N VAL A 22 1.64 -11.58 5.57
CA VAL A 22 1.34 -11.51 7.01
C VAL A 22 2.16 -10.42 7.70
N ILE A 23 3.45 -10.28 7.35
CA ILE A 23 4.30 -9.21 7.88
C ILE A 23 3.73 -7.84 7.47
N ALA A 24 3.40 -7.65 6.19
CA ALA A 24 2.81 -6.41 5.70
C ALA A 24 1.47 -6.09 6.40
N ALA A 25 0.58 -7.07 6.53
CA ALA A 25 -0.69 -6.92 7.24
C ALA A 25 -0.47 -6.53 8.72
N GLY A 26 0.52 -7.14 9.37
CA GLY A 26 0.93 -6.77 10.73
C GLY A 26 1.37 -5.31 10.83
N PHE A 27 2.17 -4.81 9.88
CA PHE A 27 2.57 -3.41 9.83
C PHE A 27 1.40 -2.46 9.57
N VAL A 28 0.44 -2.84 8.72
CA VAL A 28 -0.78 -2.05 8.50
C VAL A 28 -1.53 -1.86 9.83
N VAL A 29 -1.74 -2.95 10.58
CA VAL A 29 -2.39 -2.88 11.90
C VAL A 29 -1.57 -2.05 12.89
N ALA A 30 -0.24 -2.21 12.91
CA ALA A 30 0.63 -1.43 13.79
C ALA A 30 0.57 0.08 13.49
N ILE A 31 0.61 0.46 12.21
CA ILE A 31 0.50 1.87 11.77
C ILE A 31 -0.87 2.44 12.12
N LEU A 32 -1.95 1.69 11.88
CA LEU A 32 -3.30 2.13 12.25
C LEU A 32 -3.44 2.32 13.76
N ALA A 33 -2.92 1.39 14.57
CA ALA A 33 -2.97 1.50 16.02
C ALA A 33 -2.15 2.69 16.54
N LEU A 34 -0.86 2.76 16.21
CA LEU A 34 0.02 3.86 16.66
C LEU A 34 -0.46 5.21 16.14
N GLY A 35 -0.80 5.28 14.85
CA GLY A 35 -1.29 6.50 14.23
C GLY A 35 -2.61 6.98 14.84
N THR A 36 -3.54 6.06 15.15
CA THR A 36 -4.81 6.42 15.81
C THR A 36 -4.57 6.92 17.22
N VAL A 37 -3.68 6.30 18.00
CA VAL A 37 -3.29 6.80 19.33
C VAL A 37 -2.72 8.22 19.21
N TYR A 38 -1.86 8.45 18.22
CA TYR A 38 -1.25 9.76 17.98
C TYR A 38 -2.28 10.83 17.56
N THR A 39 -3.20 10.52 16.63
CA THR A 39 -4.24 11.47 16.20
C THR A 39 -5.27 11.71 17.28
N LEU A 40 -5.59 10.71 18.11
CA LEU A 40 -6.44 10.90 19.29
C LEU A 40 -5.76 11.83 20.31
N TRP A 41 -4.47 11.66 20.55
CA TRP A 41 -3.73 12.50 21.50
C TRP A 41 -3.54 13.94 21.01
N THR A 42 -3.31 14.15 19.71
CA THR A 42 -3.02 15.48 19.15
C THR A 42 -4.25 16.22 18.62
N GLN A 43 -5.24 15.49 18.08
CA GLN A 43 -6.39 16.05 17.36
C GLN A 43 -7.74 15.61 17.95
N GLY A 44 -7.77 14.77 18.99
CA GLY A 44 -8.99 14.27 19.61
C GLY A 44 -9.86 13.38 18.71
N SER A 45 -9.35 12.96 17.55
CA SER A 45 -10.11 12.26 16.52
C SER A 45 -9.38 11.03 15.98
N ALA A 46 -10.14 9.99 15.67
CA ALA A 46 -9.64 8.73 15.11
C ALA A 46 -9.71 8.75 13.57
N THR A 47 -9.15 9.77 12.93
CA THR A 47 -9.24 9.98 11.47
C THR A 47 -8.71 8.80 10.66
N LEU A 48 -7.73 8.04 11.16
CA LEU A 48 -7.20 6.87 10.47
C LEU A 48 -8.16 5.67 10.44
N LEU A 49 -9.13 5.61 11.36
CA LEU A 49 -10.18 4.58 11.39
C LEU A 49 -11.44 5.03 10.63
N SER A 50 -11.43 6.23 10.08
CA SER A 50 -12.53 6.75 9.27
C SER A 50 -12.76 5.87 8.04
N PRO A 51 -14.01 5.45 7.74
CA PRO A 51 -14.30 4.64 6.57
C PRO A 51 -13.84 5.27 5.25
N THR A 52 -13.96 6.59 5.11
CA THR A 52 -13.52 7.29 3.91
C THR A 52 -11.99 7.23 3.75
N TYR A 53 -11.25 7.37 4.84
CA TYR A 53 -9.79 7.30 4.83
C TYR A 53 -9.30 5.90 4.46
N LEU A 54 -9.87 4.86 5.08
CA LEU A 54 -9.52 3.47 4.79
C LEU A 54 -9.85 3.09 3.34
N LEU A 55 -11.03 3.46 2.85
CA LEU A 55 -11.41 3.21 1.45
C LEU A 55 -10.47 3.93 0.48
N GLN A 56 -10.10 5.18 0.77
CA GLN A 56 -9.17 5.93 -0.06
C GLN A 56 -7.78 5.29 -0.08
N GLN A 57 -7.25 4.87 1.07
CA GLN A 57 -5.97 4.17 1.13
C GLN A 57 -5.99 2.84 0.38
N LEU A 58 -7.07 2.06 0.50
CA LEU A 58 -7.25 0.81 -0.25
C LEU A 58 -7.35 1.07 -1.76
N GLN A 59 -8.06 2.12 -2.18
CA GLN A 59 -8.17 2.50 -3.58
C GLN A 59 -6.82 2.94 -4.17
N VAL A 60 -6.09 3.82 -3.47
CA VAL A 60 -4.77 4.27 -3.92
C VAL A 60 -3.75 3.13 -3.89
N GLY A 61 -3.79 2.30 -2.84
CA GLY A 61 -2.92 1.14 -2.69
C GLY A 61 -3.14 0.07 -3.75
N SER A 62 -4.40 -0.23 -4.09
CA SER A 62 -4.74 -1.17 -5.18
C SER A 62 -4.31 -0.65 -6.54
N PHE A 63 -4.50 0.65 -6.82
CA PHE A 63 -3.97 1.28 -8.03
C PHE A 63 -2.44 1.11 -8.12
N LEU A 64 -1.72 1.44 -7.04
CA LEU A 64 -0.27 1.30 -7.00
C LEU A 64 0.18 -0.16 -7.19
N GLY A 65 -0.55 -1.11 -6.59
CA GLY A 65 -0.28 -2.54 -6.73
C GLY A 65 -0.44 -3.07 -8.16
N ILE A 66 -1.50 -2.63 -8.87
CA ILE A 66 -1.72 -2.99 -10.28
C ILE A 66 -0.60 -2.43 -11.16
N VAL A 67 -0.21 -1.17 -10.95
CA VAL A 67 0.91 -0.55 -11.67
C VAL A 67 2.20 -1.33 -11.40
N ALA A 68 2.50 -1.64 -10.14
CA ALA A 68 3.69 -2.40 -9.77
C ALA A 68 3.73 -3.81 -10.41
N ALA A 69 2.61 -4.52 -10.42
CA ALA A 69 2.50 -5.83 -11.07
C ALA A 69 2.73 -5.74 -12.59
N GLY A 70 2.16 -4.72 -13.25
CA GLY A 70 2.39 -4.44 -14.66
C GLY A 70 3.87 -4.17 -14.96
N MET A 71 4.53 -3.35 -14.15
CA MET A 71 5.96 -3.05 -14.30
C MET A 71 6.84 -4.28 -14.08
N MET A 72 6.46 -5.17 -13.15
CA MET A 72 7.16 -6.44 -12.98
C MET A 72 7.08 -7.31 -14.25
N LEU A 73 5.93 -7.37 -14.93
CA LEU A 73 5.83 -8.07 -16.22
C LEU A 73 6.71 -7.44 -17.31
N VAL A 74 6.77 -6.11 -17.37
CA VAL A 74 7.61 -5.38 -18.34
C VAL A 74 9.11 -5.68 -18.12
N ILE A 75 9.54 -5.68 -16.86
CA ILE A 75 10.92 -6.03 -16.46
C ILE A 75 11.25 -7.47 -16.87
N LEU A 76 10.33 -8.41 -16.61
CA LEU A 76 10.52 -9.82 -16.93
C LEU A 76 10.55 -10.09 -18.45
N LEU A 77 9.90 -9.25 -19.27
CA LEU A 77 9.91 -9.35 -20.73
C LEU A 77 11.17 -8.76 -21.38
N GLY A 78 12.12 -8.23 -20.60
CA GLY A 78 13.42 -7.75 -21.08
C GLY A 78 13.52 -6.24 -21.28
N HIS A 79 12.54 -5.47 -20.80
CA HIS A 79 12.61 -4.01 -20.79
C HIS A 79 12.95 -3.53 -19.37
N ILE A 80 14.10 -2.84 -19.17
CA ILE A 80 14.40 -2.14 -17.90
C ILE A 80 13.68 -0.79 -17.90
N ASP A 81 12.35 -0.82 -17.97
CA ASP A 81 11.56 0.41 -17.97
C ASP A 81 11.37 0.89 -16.53
N LEU A 82 12.28 1.75 -16.07
CA LEU A 82 12.14 2.44 -14.80
C LEU A 82 11.38 3.77 -14.92
N SER A 83 11.01 4.18 -16.14
CA SER A 83 10.49 5.52 -16.40
C SER A 83 9.15 5.76 -15.69
N VAL A 84 8.25 4.78 -15.71
CA VAL A 84 6.92 4.88 -15.09
C VAL A 84 6.99 4.92 -13.55
N PRO A 85 7.62 3.96 -12.83
CA PRO A 85 7.75 4.03 -11.38
C PRO A 85 8.41 5.31 -10.89
N TRP A 86 9.49 5.75 -11.54
CA TRP A 86 10.23 6.94 -11.10
C TRP A 86 9.44 8.23 -11.36
N ALA A 87 8.74 8.35 -12.49
CA ALA A 87 7.91 9.51 -12.79
C ALA A 87 6.74 9.65 -11.79
N ILE A 88 6.08 8.52 -11.46
CA ILE A 88 5.00 8.49 -10.45
C ILE A 88 5.57 8.84 -9.07
N ALA A 89 6.72 8.28 -8.69
CA ALA A 89 7.34 8.55 -7.40
C ALA A 89 7.75 10.03 -7.27
N ALA A 90 8.39 10.61 -8.29
CA ALA A 90 8.79 12.02 -8.31
C ALA A 90 7.57 12.95 -8.25
N SER A 91 6.51 12.66 -9.01
CA SER A 91 5.24 13.38 -8.99
C SER A 91 4.59 13.34 -7.60
N ALA A 92 4.47 12.14 -7.01
CA ALA A 92 3.85 11.94 -5.71
C ALA A 92 4.64 12.60 -4.59
N MET A 93 5.97 12.43 -4.55
CA MET A 93 6.83 13.08 -3.55
C MET A 93 6.74 14.61 -3.65
N THR A 94 6.73 15.18 -4.86
CA THR A 94 6.57 16.63 -5.07
C THR A 94 5.22 17.12 -4.58
N ALA A 95 4.12 16.44 -4.95
CA ALA A 95 2.78 16.79 -4.49
C ALA A 95 2.68 16.79 -2.96
N THR A 96 3.28 15.79 -2.32
CA THR A 96 3.29 15.63 -0.86
C THR A 96 4.16 16.68 -0.17
N ALA A 97 5.31 17.04 -0.77
CA ALA A 97 6.21 18.05 -0.23
C ALA A 97 5.64 19.48 -0.34
N VAL A 98 4.97 19.80 -1.45
CA VAL A 98 4.35 21.12 -1.65
C VAL A 98 3.13 21.30 -0.74
N GLY A 99 2.25 20.30 -0.67
CA GLY A 99 1.04 20.36 0.15
C GLY A 99 0.04 21.47 -0.25
N GLY A 100 -1.11 21.49 0.41
CA GLY A 100 -2.13 22.54 0.19
C GLY A 100 -2.72 22.56 -1.24
N PRO A 101 -3.25 23.71 -1.69
CA PRO A 101 -3.92 23.83 -2.99
C PRO A 101 -2.99 23.60 -4.21
N LEU A 102 -1.67 23.73 -4.01
CA LEU A 102 -0.67 23.60 -5.06
C LEU A 102 -0.12 22.17 -5.18
N ALA A 103 -0.49 21.25 -4.30
CA ALA A 103 -0.02 19.87 -4.29
C ALA A 103 -0.26 19.15 -5.63
N ILE A 104 -1.51 19.13 -6.10
CA ILE A 104 -1.88 18.45 -7.36
C ILE A 104 -1.23 19.14 -8.57
N PRO A 105 -1.35 20.47 -8.76
CA PRO A 105 -0.70 21.15 -9.88
C PRO A 105 0.82 20.91 -9.94
N ALA A 106 1.51 21.00 -8.80
CA ALA A 106 2.95 20.80 -8.74
C ALA A 106 3.37 19.36 -9.05
N GLY A 107 2.65 18.37 -8.48
CA GLY A 107 2.90 16.96 -8.77
C GLY A 107 2.67 16.63 -10.24
N VAL A 108 1.58 17.12 -10.83
CA VAL A 108 1.27 16.90 -12.26
C VAL A 108 2.30 17.58 -13.15
N ALA A 109 2.69 18.83 -12.84
CA ALA A 109 3.72 19.55 -13.59
C ALA A 109 5.04 18.77 -13.61
N VAL A 110 5.52 18.30 -12.45
CA VAL A 110 6.75 17.50 -12.36
C VAL A 110 6.61 16.18 -13.12
N GLY A 111 5.49 15.47 -12.95
CA GLY A 111 5.22 14.23 -13.68
C GLY A 111 5.23 14.42 -15.20
N MET A 112 4.62 15.50 -15.70
CA MET A 112 4.63 15.84 -17.13
C MET A 112 6.03 16.20 -17.62
N THR A 113 6.80 16.98 -16.86
CA THR A 113 8.17 17.36 -17.26
C THR A 113 9.12 16.19 -17.31
N ILE A 114 8.91 15.17 -16.47
CA ILE A 114 9.76 13.98 -16.42
C ILE A 114 9.33 12.95 -17.48
N GLY A 115 8.03 12.90 -17.81
CA GLY A 115 7.45 11.95 -18.75
C GLY A 115 7.51 12.38 -20.23
N LEU A 116 7.85 13.64 -20.51
CA LEU A 116 8.13 14.18 -21.85
C LEU A 116 9.60 13.97 -22.22
#